data_AF-A0A4Q4P1Y0-F1
#
_entry.id   AF-A0A4Q4P1Y0-F1
#
_cell.length_a   1.000
_cell.length_b   1.000
_cell.length_c   1.000
_cell.angle_alpha   90.00
_cell.angle_beta   90.00
_cell.angle_gamma   90.00
#
_symmetry.space_group_name_H-M   'P 1'
#
loop_
_entity.id
_entity.type
_entity.pdbx_description
1 polymer ?
#
loop_
_entity_poly.entity_id
_entity_poly.type
_entity_poly.pdbx_seq_one_letter_code
_entity_poly.pdbx_strand_id
1 'polypeptide(L)'
;MSCQLLKLARAQSPEKLIKMAFEVLPERTLQAVFGTLHPKQHRILEQQRRRKVSLHCLADTLYYHQGAQLSRLGRWNDMTILQMRHELAKRGKLEEGEATTLSEWKLRLRLVCLVTAEKEAWRKAASARLEKRTENKKAWAAQLAAYDKIDKDLSEGALVEAEQHAIC
;
A
#
# COMPACT_ATOMS: atom_id res chain seq x y z
N MET A 1 -30.57 -0.73 -1.92
CA MET A 1 -30.10 -0.93 -3.31
C MET A 1 -29.34 -2.24 -3.40
N SER A 2 -29.77 -3.18 -4.24
CA SER A 2 -29.09 -4.48 -4.41
C SER A 2 -28.26 -4.47 -5.69
N CYS A 3 -26.93 -4.61 -5.60
CA CYS A 3 -26.08 -4.71 -6.78
C CYS A 3 -26.08 -6.16 -7.32
N GLN A 4 -26.43 -6.34 -8.60
CA GLN A 4 -26.46 -7.67 -9.23
C GLN A 4 -25.07 -8.33 -9.25
N LEU A 5 -23.99 -7.59 -9.51
CA LEU A 5 -22.63 -8.14 -9.49
C LEU A 5 -22.23 -8.64 -8.10
N LEU A 6 -22.61 -7.94 -7.02
CA LEU A 6 -22.38 -8.41 -5.67
C LEU A 6 -23.19 -9.66 -5.34
N LYS A 7 -24.45 -9.74 -5.80
CA LYS A 7 -25.26 -10.95 -5.67
C LYS A 7 -24.61 -12.14 -6.38
N LEU A 8 -24.11 -11.94 -7.60
CA LEU A 8 -23.40 -12.97 -8.36
C LEU A 8 -22.08 -13.39 -7.69
N ALA A 9 -21.35 -12.44 -7.09
CA ALA A 9 -20.16 -12.75 -6.30
C ALA A 9 -20.51 -13.62 -5.08
N ARG A 10 -21.59 -13.29 -4.36
CA ARG A 10 -22.08 -14.05 -3.20
C ARG A 10 -22.64 -15.43 -3.56
N ALA A 11 -23.04 -15.66 -4.80
CA ALA A 11 -23.54 -16.94 -5.28
C ALA A 11 -22.42 -17.90 -5.77
N GLN A 12 -21.16 -17.48 -5.78
CA GLN A 12 -20.04 -18.34 -6.15
C GLN A 12 -19.83 -19.45 -5.12
N SER A 13 -19.24 -20.58 -5.56
CA SER A 13 -18.92 -21.67 -4.64
C SER A 13 -17.85 -21.25 -3.62
N PRO A 14 -17.87 -21.82 -2.41
CA PRO A 14 -16.88 -21.54 -1.37
C PRO A 14 -15.43 -21.71 -1.86
N GLU A 15 -15.16 -22.80 -2.59
CA GLU A 15 -13.82 -23.13 -3.09
C GLU A 15 -13.31 -22.06 -4.06
N LYS A 16 -14.21 -21.57 -4.93
CA LYS A 16 -13.87 -20.53 -5.90
C LYS A 16 -13.61 -19.19 -5.22
N LEU A 17 -14.43 -18.80 -4.24
CA LEU A 17 -14.20 -17.58 -3.46
C LEU A 17 -12.87 -17.61 -2.72
N ILE A 18 -12.55 -18.72 -2.08
CA ILE A 18 -11.28 -18.89 -1.36
C ILE A 18 -10.12 -18.82 -2.33
N LYS A 19 -10.18 -19.54 -3.46
CA LYS A 19 -9.13 -19.50 -4.49
C LYS A 19 -8.88 -18.06 -4.98
N MET A 20 -9.94 -17.36 -5.38
CA MET A 20 -9.83 -15.96 -5.82
C MET A 20 -9.27 -15.04 -4.73
N ALA A 21 -9.62 -15.27 -3.46
CA ALA A 21 -9.10 -14.50 -2.34
C ALA A 21 -7.58 -14.61 -2.26
N PHE A 22 -7.03 -15.83 -2.30
CA PHE A 22 -5.58 -16.03 -2.24
C PHE A 22 -4.83 -15.51 -3.48
N GLU A 23 -5.49 -15.47 -4.64
CA GLU A 23 -4.91 -14.94 -5.87
C GLU A 23 -4.86 -13.41 -5.91
N VAL A 24 -5.89 -12.74 -5.35
CA VAL A 24 -6.12 -11.30 -5.61
C VAL A 24 -5.96 -10.43 -4.36
N LEU A 25 -6.20 -10.95 -3.15
CA LEU A 25 -6.15 -10.16 -1.93
C LEU A 25 -4.71 -10.06 -1.38
N PRO A 26 -4.32 -8.89 -0.85
CA PRO A 26 -3.05 -8.75 -0.14
C PRO A 26 -3.01 -9.63 1.11
N GLU A 27 -1.80 -10.05 1.50
CA GLU A 27 -1.59 -10.90 2.68
C GLU A 27 -2.23 -10.34 3.95
N ARG A 28 -2.11 -9.02 4.20
CA ARG A 28 -2.75 -8.37 5.37
C ARG A 28 -4.28 -8.52 5.37
N THR A 29 -4.90 -8.43 4.19
CA THR A 29 -6.36 -8.60 4.05
C THR A 29 -6.74 -10.07 4.24
N LEU A 30 -5.95 -10.99 3.68
CA LEU A 30 -6.13 -12.42 3.91
C LEU A 30 -6.00 -12.77 5.40
N GLN A 31 -5.03 -12.18 6.10
CA GLN A 31 -4.87 -12.36 7.54
C GLN A 31 -6.07 -11.82 8.33
N ALA A 32 -6.63 -10.68 7.94
CA ALA A 32 -7.83 -10.14 8.58
C ALA A 32 -9.06 -11.04 8.37
N VAL A 33 -9.19 -11.68 7.21
CA VAL A 33 -10.36 -12.50 6.86
C VAL A 33 -10.23 -13.93 7.39
N PHE A 34 -9.05 -14.53 7.29
CA PHE A 34 -8.81 -15.95 7.63
C PHE A 34 -8.06 -16.16 8.96
N GLY A 35 -7.55 -15.08 9.57
CA GLY A 35 -6.66 -15.13 10.74
C GLY A 35 -5.21 -15.40 10.36
N THR A 36 -4.42 -15.99 11.27
CA THR A 36 -3.05 -16.42 10.98
C THR A 36 -2.99 -17.36 9.76
N LEU A 37 -2.35 -16.89 8.68
CA LEU A 37 -2.16 -17.68 7.47
C LEU A 37 -0.99 -18.64 7.67
N HIS A 38 -1.24 -19.94 7.56
CA HIS A 38 -0.15 -20.92 7.56
C HIS A 38 0.56 -20.87 6.20
N PRO A 39 1.90 -20.93 6.12
CA PRO A 39 2.67 -20.82 4.86
C PRO A 39 2.41 -21.92 3.80
N LYS A 40 1.47 -22.85 4.03
CA LYS A 40 1.07 -23.87 3.06
C LYS A 40 -0.39 -23.64 2.66
N GLN A 41 -0.56 -23.04 1.48
CA GLN A 41 -1.82 -22.59 0.87
C GLN A 41 -2.89 -23.69 0.71
N HIS A 42 -2.56 -24.98 0.90
CA HIS A 42 -3.47 -26.12 0.73
C HIS A 42 -4.17 -26.62 2.01
N ARG A 43 -3.62 -26.40 3.23
CA ARG A 43 -4.23 -26.90 4.48
C ARG A 43 -5.38 -26.03 5.02
N ILE A 44 -5.58 -24.86 4.43
CA ILE A 44 -6.57 -23.88 4.90
C ILE A 44 -8.00 -24.37 4.62
N LEU A 45 -8.25 -25.02 3.47
CA LEU A 45 -9.57 -25.62 3.19
C LEU A 45 -10.00 -26.65 4.25
N GLU A 46 -9.07 -27.45 4.77
CA GLU A 46 -9.34 -28.42 5.84
C GLU A 46 -9.54 -27.75 7.21
N GLN A 47 -8.77 -26.70 7.52
CA GLN A 47 -8.95 -25.91 8.74
C GLN A 47 -10.23 -25.06 8.74
N GLN A 48 -10.79 -24.74 7.56
CA GLN A 48 -12.02 -23.95 7.42
C GLN A 48 -13.28 -24.71 7.84
N ARG A 49 -13.28 -26.05 7.89
CA ARG A 49 -14.33 -26.78 8.63
C ARG A 49 -14.39 -26.37 10.10
N ARG A 50 -13.29 -25.84 10.67
CA ARG A 50 -13.19 -25.41 12.07
C ARG A 50 -13.37 -23.90 12.30
N ARG A 51 -13.24 -23.05 11.27
CA ARG A 51 -13.46 -21.59 11.38
C ARG A 51 -14.60 -21.17 10.47
N LYS A 52 -15.69 -20.66 11.06
CA LYS A 52 -16.84 -20.08 10.35
C LYS A 52 -16.46 -18.76 9.67
N VAL A 53 -15.66 -18.78 8.60
CA VAL A 53 -15.50 -17.59 7.75
C VAL A 53 -16.83 -17.36 7.03
N SER A 54 -17.41 -16.18 7.23
CA SER A 54 -18.62 -15.80 6.50
C SER A 54 -18.29 -15.67 5.01
N LEU A 55 -18.76 -16.60 4.19
CA LEU A 55 -18.55 -16.58 2.75
C LEU A 55 -19.12 -15.31 2.10
N HIS A 56 -20.20 -14.76 2.66
CA HIS A 56 -20.73 -13.46 2.25
C HIS A 56 -19.74 -12.33 2.54
N CYS A 57 -19.07 -12.33 3.69
CA CYS A 57 -18.03 -11.36 4.01
C CYS A 57 -16.83 -11.49 3.06
N LEU A 58 -16.46 -12.72 2.69
CA LEU A 58 -15.37 -12.97 1.74
C LEU A 58 -15.71 -12.45 0.33
N ALA A 59 -16.93 -12.73 -0.14
CA ALA A 59 -17.43 -12.21 -1.42
C ALA A 59 -17.49 -10.68 -1.43
N ASP A 60 -17.98 -10.06 -0.36
CA ASP A 60 -18.00 -8.60 -0.20
C ASP A 60 -16.59 -8.03 -0.24
N THR A 61 -15.66 -8.65 0.49
CA THR A 61 -14.25 -8.24 0.54
C THR A 61 -13.62 -8.26 -0.85
N LEU A 62 -13.80 -9.35 -1.60
CA LEU A 62 -13.34 -9.47 -2.98
C LEU A 62 -13.95 -8.40 -3.89
N TYR A 63 -15.25 -8.21 -3.80
CA TYR A 63 -15.99 -7.26 -4.61
C TYR A 63 -15.56 -5.81 -4.39
N TYR A 64 -15.40 -5.41 -3.13
CA TYR A 64 -14.96 -4.05 -2.79
C TYR A 64 -13.47 -3.86 -3.04
N HIS A 65 -12.64 -4.89 -2.89
CA HIS A 65 -11.22 -4.82 -3.27
C HIS A 65 -11.04 -4.59 -4.77
N GLN A 66 -11.84 -5.25 -5.61
CA GLN A 66 -11.86 -4.98 -7.05
C GLN A 66 -12.19 -3.50 -7.33
N GLY A 67 -13.21 -2.95 -6.64
CA GLY A 67 -13.54 -1.52 -6.73
C GLY A 67 -12.37 -0.61 -6.32
N ALA A 68 -11.67 -0.96 -5.24
CA ALA A 68 -10.50 -0.22 -4.79
C ALA A 68 -9.32 -0.28 -5.78
N GLN A 69 -9.15 -1.39 -6.51
CA GLN A 69 -8.15 -1.50 -7.58
C GLN A 69 -8.52 -0.64 -8.78
N LEU A 70 -9.77 -0.71 -9.26
CA LEU A 70 -10.26 0.12 -10.35
C LEU A 70 -10.10 1.61 -10.04
N SER A 71 -10.45 2.03 -8.82
CA SER A 71 -10.27 3.41 -8.35
C SER A 71 -8.80 3.87 -8.42
N ARG A 72 -7.87 3.04 -7.94
CA ARG A 72 -6.42 3.34 -8.00
C ARG A 72 -5.90 3.44 -9.43
N LEU A 73 -6.40 2.59 -10.33
CA LEU A 73 -6.04 2.58 -11.75
C LEU A 73 -6.71 3.71 -12.55
N GLY A 74 -7.63 4.48 -11.96
CA GLY A 74 -8.39 5.52 -12.67
C GLY A 74 -9.50 4.96 -13.57
N ARG A 75 -9.87 3.69 -13.41
CA ARG A 75 -10.90 3.01 -14.19
C ARG A 75 -12.29 3.18 -13.56
N TRP A 76 -12.70 4.43 -13.33
CA TRP A 76 -13.93 4.75 -12.58
C TRP A 76 -15.21 4.40 -13.35
N ASN A 77 -15.17 4.39 -14.68
CA ASN A 77 -16.30 3.98 -15.51
C ASN A 77 -16.65 2.50 -15.37
N ASP A 78 -15.68 1.68 -14.95
CA ASP A 78 -15.88 0.25 -14.72
C ASP A 78 -16.35 -0.05 -13.29
N MET A 79 -16.41 0.97 -12.43
CA MET A 79 -16.90 0.82 -11.06
C MET A 79 -18.41 0.89 -11.02
N THR A 80 -19.01 0.03 -10.22
CA THR A 80 -20.43 0.16 -9.87
C THR A 80 -20.66 1.33 -8.92
N ILE A 81 -21.89 1.86 -8.90
CA ILE A 81 -22.35 2.84 -7.89
C ILE A 81 -22.05 2.36 -6.47
N LEU A 82 -22.24 1.07 -6.17
CA LEU A 82 -22.01 0.51 -4.85
C LEU A 82 -20.51 0.52 -4.48
N GLN A 83 -19.63 0.16 -5.41
CA GLN A 83 -18.18 0.24 -5.18
C GLN A 83 -17.72 1.69 -5.00
N MET A 84 -18.27 2.62 -5.78
CA MET A 84 -17.92 4.03 -5.65
C MET A 84 -18.31 4.61 -4.30
N ARG A 85 -19.53 4.31 -3.83
CA ARG A 85 -20.01 4.72 -2.50
C ARG A 85 -19.15 4.12 -1.40
N HIS A 86 -18.84 2.84 -1.49
CA HIS A 86 -17.95 2.19 -0.52
C HIS A 86 -16.56 2.84 -0.48
N GLU A 87 -15.95 3.11 -1.64
CA GLU A 87 -14.63 3.74 -1.69
C GLU A 87 -14.61 5.17 -1.14
N LEU A 88 -15.67 5.96 -1.34
CA LEU A 88 -15.79 7.29 -0.75
C LEU A 88 -16.04 7.21 0.76
N ALA A 89 -16.94 6.32 1.20
CA ALA A 89 -17.23 6.12 2.62
C ALA A 89 -15.99 5.67 3.40
N LYS A 90 -15.22 4.72 2.86
CA LYS A 90 -13.97 4.22 3.44
C LYS A 90 -12.93 5.34 3.66
N ARG A 91 -13.00 6.42 2.87
CA ARG A 91 -12.11 7.58 2.97
C ARG A 91 -12.69 8.73 3.80
N GLY A 92 -13.90 8.56 4.37
CA GLY A 92 -14.61 9.61 5.09
C GLY A 92 -15.06 10.75 4.19
N LYS A 93 -15.39 10.46 2.92
CA LYS A 93 -15.72 11.46 1.87
C LYS A 93 -17.15 11.29 1.35
N LEU A 94 -17.96 10.64 2.16
CA LEU A 94 -19.38 10.45 1.97
C LEU A 94 -20.03 10.72 3.32
N GLU A 95 -20.87 11.74 3.39
CA GLU A 95 -21.61 12.06 4.61
C GLU A 95 -22.78 11.09 4.79
N GLU A 96 -23.24 10.97 6.03
CA GLU A 96 -24.37 10.10 6.37
C GLU A 96 -25.64 10.58 5.65
N GLY A 97 -26.34 9.65 4.98
CA GLY A 97 -27.51 9.98 4.14
C GLY A 97 -27.18 10.53 2.74
N GLU A 98 -25.95 10.98 2.47
CA GLU A 98 -25.53 11.47 1.15
C GLU A 98 -25.32 10.32 0.14
N ALA A 99 -25.04 9.13 0.66
CA ALA A 99 -24.80 7.95 -0.15
C ALA A 99 -25.94 7.64 -1.11
N THR A 100 -27.20 7.89 -0.74
CA THR A 100 -28.38 7.55 -1.56
C THR A 100 -28.80 8.65 -2.52
N THR A 101 -28.39 9.90 -2.30
CA THR A 101 -28.83 11.08 -3.05
C THR A 101 -27.90 11.44 -4.20
N LEU A 102 -26.63 11.06 -4.14
CA LEU A 102 -25.67 11.36 -5.20
C LEU A 102 -25.92 10.52 -6.45
N SER A 103 -25.99 11.21 -7.60
CA SER A 103 -25.96 10.57 -8.92
C SER A 103 -24.62 9.90 -9.16
N GLU A 104 -24.63 8.91 -10.05
CA GLU A 104 -23.42 8.18 -10.46
C GLU A 104 -22.31 9.12 -10.96
N TRP A 105 -22.67 10.10 -11.78
CA TRP A 105 -21.73 11.10 -12.28
C TRP A 105 -21.04 11.88 -11.16
N LYS A 106 -21.80 12.32 -10.14
CA LYS A 106 -21.24 13.04 -8.99
C LYS A 106 -20.29 12.15 -8.17
N LEU A 107 -20.63 10.86 -8.01
CA LEU A 107 -19.77 9.90 -7.33
C LEU A 107 -18.44 9.71 -8.08
N ARG A 108 -18.48 9.57 -9.41
CA ARG A 108 -17.29 9.47 -10.25
C ARG A 108 -16.41 10.71 -10.12
N LEU A 109 -16.98 11.91 -10.30
CA LEU A 109 -16.22 13.16 -10.18
C LEU A 109 -15.52 13.31 -8.83
N ARG A 110 -16.21 12.97 -7.73
CA ARG A 110 -15.59 13.00 -6.39
C ARG A 110 -14.41 12.04 -6.28
N LEU A 111 -14.55 10.82 -6.79
CA LEU A 111 -13.45 9.85 -6.80
C LEU A 111 -12.27 10.32 -7.65
N VAL A 112 -12.53 10.93 -8.82
CA VAL A 112 -11.48 11.51 -9.66
C VAL A 112 -10.68 12.52 -8.86
N CYS A 113 -11.35 13.58 -8.38
CA CYS A 113 -10.70 14.68 -7.67
C CYS A 113 -9.91 14.18 -6.45
N LEU A 114 -10.48 13.24 -5.71
CA LEU A 114 -9.85 12.69 -4.53
C LEU A 114 -8.60 11.88 -4.88
N VAL A 115 -8.71 10.94 -5.82
CA VAL A 115 -7.60 10.03 -6.16
C VAL A 115 -6.48 10.79 -6.85
N THR A 116 -6.80 11.81 -7.65
CA THR A 116 -5.77 12.68 -8.25
C THR A 116 -5.03 13.46 -7.18
N ALA A 117 -5.74 14.06 -6.22
CA ALA A 117 -5.12 14.77 -5.10
C ALA A 117 -4.23 13.85 -4.25
N GLU A 118 -4.68 12.63 -3.94
CA GLU A 118 -3.88 11.62 -3.23
C GLU A 118 -2.59 11.27 -4.00
N LYS A 119 -2.70 11.05 -5.32
CA LYS A 119 -1.54 10.74 -6.18
C LYS A 119 -0.55 11.90 -6.25
N GLU A 120 -1.02 13.14 -6.26
CA GLU A 120 -0.16 14.32 -6.26
C GLU A 120 0.53 14.51 -4.91
N ALA A 121 -0.20 14.36 -3.80
CA ALA A 121 0.38 14.40 -2.47
C ALA A 121 1.46 13.32 -2.29
N TRP A 122 1.20 12.10 -2.78
CA TRP A 122 2.19 11.02 -2.76
C TRP A 122 3.42 11.33 -3.61
N ARG A 123 3.24 11.89 -4.81
CA ARG A 123 4.35 12.33 -5.68
C ARG A 123 5.21 13.38 -4.98
N LYS A 124 4.59 14.42 -4.40
CA LYS A 124 5.31 15.47 -3.65
C LYS A 124 6.08 14.88 -2.46
N ALA A 125 5.44 14.01 -1.67
CA ALA A 125 6.07 13.36 -0.54
C ALA A 125 7.23 12.43 -0.96
N ALA A 126 7.10 11.73 -2.10
CA ALA A 126 8.16 10.88 -2.64
C ALA A 126 9.36 11.71 -3.09
N SER A 127 9.14 12.82 -3.80
CA SER A 127 10.21 13.74 -4.21
C SER A 127 10.94 14.33 -3.00
N ALA A 128 10.22 14.82 -1.98
CA ALA A 128 10.83 15.36 -0.77
C ALA A 128 11.68 14.32 0.00
N ARG A 129 11.22 13.05 0.04
CA ARG A 129 12.00 11.96 0.63
C ARG A 129 13.28 11.66 -0.16
N LEU A 130 13.21 11.76 -1.49
CA LEU A 130 14.37 11.55 -2.35
C LEU A 130 15.38 12.67 -2.16
N GLU A 131 14.94 13.92 -2.15
CA GLU A 131 15.78 15.10 -1.89
C GLU A 131 16.51 14.97 -0.55
N LYS A 132 15.78 14.72 0.54
CA LYS A 132 16.37 14.48 1.86
C LYS A 132 17.37 13.32 1.86
N ARG A 133 17.09 12.24 1.14
CA ARG A 133 18.03 11.11 1.02
C ARG A 133 19.30 11.50 0.26
N THR A 134 19.18 12.32 -0.79
CA THR A 134 20.34 12.82 -1.54
C THR A 134 21.19 13.79 -0.72
N GLU A 135 20.56 14.69 0.06
CA GLU A 135 21.24 15.57 0.99
C GLU A 135 21.99 14.78 2.06
N ASN A 136 21.34 13.80 2.70
CA ASN A 136 21.98 12.93 3.67
C ASN A 136 23.17 12.17 3.08
N LYS A 137 23.06 11.67 1.84
CA LYS A 137 24.18 11.01 1.15
C LYS A 137 25.35 11.97 0.90
N LYS A 138 25.07 13.21 0.47
CA LYS A 138 26.11 14.23 0.27
C LYS A 138 26.79 14.60 1.59
N ALA A 139 26.01 14.80 2.65
CA ALA A 139 26.53 15.09 3.99
C ALA A 139 27.43 13.95 4.51
N TRP A 140 26.99 12.70 4.34
CA TRP A 140 27.78 11.52 4.71
C TRP A 140 29.09 11.42 3.91
N ALA A 141 29.04 11.66 2.59
CA ALA A 141 30.23 11.68 1.75
C ALA A 141 31.22 12.80 2.14
N ALA A 142 30.70 13.98 2.50
CA ALA A 142 31.52 15.09 2.98
C ALA A 142 32.18 14.79 4.33
N GLN A 143 31.46 14.13 5.24
CA GLN A 143 32.01 13.67 6.52
C GLN A 143 33.13 12.65 6.31
N LEU A 144 32.93 11.65 5.44
CA LEU A 144 33.96 10.67 5.07
C LEU A 144 35.21 11.35 4.50
N ALA A 145 35.05 12.28 3.56
CA ALA A 145 36.18 13.01 2.99
C ALA A 145 36.93 13.86 4.03
N ALA A 146 36.23 14.41 5.02
CA ALA A 146 36.85 15.13 6.13
C ALA A 146 37.65 14.18 7.05
N TYR A 147 37.12 12.98 7.33
CA TYR A 147 37.84 11.95 8.08
C TYR A 147 39.10 11.47 7.35
N ASP A 148 38.99 11.17 6.05
CA ASP A 148 40.15 10.75 5.24
C ASP A 148 41.24 11.81 5.22
N LYS A 149 40.85 13.10 5.22
CA LYS A 149 41.81 14.21 5.27
C LYS A 149 42.53 14.29 6.61
N ILE A 150 41.80 14.14 7.72
CA ILE A 150 42.40 14.13 9.07
C ILE A 150 43.37 12.96 9.22
N ASP A 151 42.99 11.77 8.76
CA ASP A 151 43.85 10.57 8.82
C ASP A 151 45.13 10.74 7.99
N LYS A 152 45.03 11.39 6.84
CA LYS A 152 46.17 11.74 6.00
C LYS A 152 47.10 12.78 6.66
N ASP A 153 46.53 13.83 7.24
CA ASP A 153 47.30 14.87 7.92
C ASP A 153 48.02 14.31 9.17
N LEU A 154 47.39 13.37 9.90
CA LEU A 154 47.99 12.69 11.05
C LEU A 154 49.14 11.73 10.65
N SER A 155 48.98 11.00 9.55
CA SER A 155 50.02 10.09 9.06
C SER A 155 51.22 10.83 8.46
N GLU A 156 51.00 11.95 7.77
CA GLU A 156 52.08 12.83 7.30
C GLU A 156 52.81 13.50 8.48
N GLY A 157 52.09 13.97 9.51
CA GLY A 157 52.70 14.52 10.73
C GLY A 157 53.57 13.50 11.47
N ALA A 158 53.10 12.25 11.58
CA ALA A 158 53.87 11.17 12.21
C ALA A 158 55.14 10.80 11.43
N LEU A 159 55.13 10.89 10.10
CA LEU A 159 56.31 10.67 9.27
C LEU A 159 57.36 11.76 9.47
N VAL A 160 56.94 13.02 9.56
CA VAL A 160 57.86 14.14 9.81
C VAL A 160 58.51 14.03 11.20
N GLU A 161 57.76 13.64 12.24
CA GLU A 161 58.32 13.39 13.57
C GLU A 161 59.30 12.21 13.57
N ALA A 162 58.98 11.12 12.87
CA ALA A 162 59.88 9.96 12.76
C ALA A 162 61.19 10.29 12.02
N GLU A 163 61.14 11.10 10.96
CA GLU A 163 62.33 11.55 10.23
C GLU A 163 63.20 12.49 11.08
N GLN A 164 62.60 13.38 11.87
CA GLN A 164 63.34 14.26 12.79
C GLN A 164 64.08 13.48 13.89
N HIS A 165 63.49 12.38 14.38
CA HIS A 165 64.13 11.51 15.36
C HIS A 165 65.20 10.58 14.78
N ALA A 166 65.23 10.35 13.47
CA ALA A 166 66.24 9.52 12.81
C ALA A 166 67.52 10.28 12.43
N ILE A 167 67.51 11.61 12.51
CA ILE A 167 68.63 12.49 12.13
C ILE A 167 69.44 12.97 13.37
N CYS A 168 69.00 12.65 14.59
CA CYS A 168 69.73 12.87 15.85
C CYS A 168 70.41 11.59 16.34
#